data_AF-A0A3M5BBQ2-F1
#
_entry.id   AF-A0A3M5BBQ2-F1
#
_cell.length_a   1.000
_cell.length_b   1.000
_cell.length_c   1.000
_cell.angle_alpha   90.00
_cell.angle_beta   90.00
_cell.angle_gamma   90.00
#
_symmetry.space_group_name_H-M   'P 1'
#
loop_
_entity.id
_entity.type
_entity.pdbx_description
1 polymer ?
#
loop_
_entity_poly.entity_id
_entity_poly.type
_entity_poly.pdbx_seq_one_letter_code
_entity_poly.pdbx_strand_id
1 'polypeptide(L)'
;MDYVLAGRYAGMVMVQTLGLSADLAAQPLPVDTPGFYLALSFNSACNEPWLRGQLAKKMTESAASGLAGDVIRHNLELWKAQLLQPASASAPDK
;
A
#
# COMPACT_ATOMS: atom_id res chain seq x y z
N MET A 1 18.48 18.20 2.62
CA MET A 1 18.04 16.88 3.09
C MET A 1 18.70 15.87 2.18
N ASP A 2 19.46 14.93 2.71
CA ASP A 2 20.28 14.03 1.88
C ASP A 2 19.58 12.69 1.58
N TYR A 3 18.52 12.35 2.34
CA TYR A 3 17.78 11.10 2.22
C TYR A 3 16.29 11.29 2.54
N VAL A 4 15.45 10.41 2.00
CA VAL A 4 14.02 10.31 2.32
C VAL A 4 13.69 8.86 2.70
N LEU A 5 12.92 8.69 3.77
CA LEU A 5 12.32 7.40 4.12
C LEU A 5 10.89 7.34 3.61
N ALA A 6 10.59 6.33 2.82
CA ALA A 6 9.26 6.09 2.29
C ALA A 6 9.01 4.59 2.18
N GLY A 7 7.75 4.17 2.40
CA GLY A 7 7.35 2.79 2.13
C GLY A 7 7.61 2.46 0.67
N ARG A 8 8.19 1.28 0.38
CA ARG A 8 8.72 0.89 -0.93
C ARG A 8 7.79 1.28 -2.09
N TYR A 9 6.56 0.82 -2.06
CA TYR A 9 5.61 1.01 -3.15
C TYR A 9 5.09 2.45 -3.26
N ALA A 10 4.82 3.09 -2.12
CA ALA A 10 4.39 4.48 -2.04
C ALA A 10 5.46 5.45 -2.57
N GLY A 11 6.69 5.27 -2.09
CA GLY A 11 7.84 6.03 -2.56
C GLY A 11 8.07 5.85 -4.05
N MET A 12 8.03 4.61 -4.54
CA MET A 12 8.19 4.32 -5.97
C MET A 12 7.14 5.03 -6.84
N VAL A 13 5.86 4.99 -6.46
CA VAL A 13 4.79 5.67 -7.22
C VAL A 13 4.97 7.18 -7.17
N MET A 14 5.30 7.76 -6.01
CA MET A 14 5.51 9.19 -5.85
C MET A 14 6.69 9.69 -6.71
N VAL A 15 7.84 9.01 -6.65
CA VAL A 15 9.04 9.35 -7.42
C VAL A 15 8.76 9.34 -8.92
N GLN A 16 8.03 8.33 -9.40
CA GLN A 16 7.62 8.24 -10.80
C GLN A 16 6.64 9.35 -11.19
N THR A 17 5.68 9.65 -10.33
CA THR A 17 4.62 10.65 -10.60
C THR A 17 5.21 12.06 -10.66
N LEU A 18 6.22 12.36 -9.83
CA LEU A 18 6.90 13.65 -9.80
C LEU A 18 8.05 13.77 -10.82
N GLY A 19 8.37 12.71 -11.56
CA GLY A 19 9.48 12.71 -12.52
C GLY A 19 10.88 12.70 -11.90
N LEU A 20 11.01 12.32 -10.61
CA LEU A 20 12.26 12.37 -9.85
C LEU A 20 13.11 11.10 -9.97
N SER A 21 12.75 10.17 -10.86
CA SER A 21 13.41 8.85 -10.99
C SER A 21 14.90 8.93 -11.35
N ALA A 22 15.34 10.03 -11.96
CA ALA A 22 16.75 10.26 -12.30
C ALA A 22 17.55 10.88 -11.14
N ASP A 23 16.88 11.56 -10.22
CA ASP A 23 17.51 12.33 -9.15
C ASP A 23 17.62 11.54 -7.84
N LEU A 24 16.94 10.39 -7.74
CA LEU A 24 16.86 9.58 -6.54
C LEU A 24 17.39 8.16 -6.79
N ALA A 25 18.34 7.75 -5.96
CA ALA A 25 18.84 6.38 -5.92
C ALA A 25 18.15 5.59 -4.80
N ALA A 26 17.50 4.48 -5.16
CA ALA A 26 16.97 3.55 -4.17
C ALA A 26 18.11 2.82 -3.47
N GLN A 27 18.08 2.76 -2.15
CA GLN A 27 19.02 1.93 -1.39
C GLN A 27 18.69 0.44 -1.61
N PRO A 28 19.65 -0.42 -2.03
CA PRO A 28 19.42 -1.87 -2.15
C PRO A 28 18.95 -2.57 -0.87
N LEU A 29 19.47 -2.21 0.30
CA LEU A 29 19.05 -2.67 1.61
C LEU A 29 18.00 -1.72 2.18
N PRO A 30 16.74 -2.16 2.32
CA PRO A 30 15.72 -1.35 2.96
C PRO A 30 16.00 -1.20 4.47
N VAL A 31 15.59 -0.07 5.04
CA VAL A 31 15.73 0.20 6.48
C VAL A 31 14.88 -0.77 7.30
N ASP A 32 13.72 -1.15 6.78
CA ASP A 32 12.83 -2.16 7.34
C ASP A 32 12.19 -3.03 6.24
N THR A 33 11.70 -4.21 6.61
CA THR A 33 10.94 -5.10 5.72
C THR A 33 9.64 -5.56 6.36
N PRO A 34 8.72 -4.64 6.72
CA PRO A 34 7.42 -5.02 7.24
C PRO A 34 6.65 -5.80 6.16
N GLY A 35 6.06 -6.93 6.56
CA GLY A 35 5.11 -7.64 5.71
C GLY A 35 3.80 -6.87 5.53
N PHE A 36 2.95 -7.34 4.62
CA PHE A 36 1.56 -6.91 4.55
C PHE A 36 0.70 -7.74 5.48
N TYR A 37 -0.04 -7.08 6.38
CA TYR A 37 -0.89 -7.72 7.36
C TYR A 37 -2.30 -7.16 7.31
N LEU A 38 -3.29 -8.04 7.53
CA LEU A 38 -4.65 -7.61 7.81
C LEU A 38 -4.75 -7.25 9.29
N ALA A 39 -4.98 -5.97 9.58
CA ALA A 39 -5.24 -5.50 10.93
C ALA A 39 -6.73 -5.56 11.26
N LEU A 40 -7.05 -6.05 12.46
CA LEU A 40 -8.39 -6.05 13.02
C LEU A 40 -8.38 -5.24 14.30
N SER A 41 -9.36 -4.34 14.44
CA SER A 41 -9.51 -3.60 15.69
C SER A 41 -9.80 -4.57 16.84
N PHE A 42 -9.04 -4.42 17.93
CA PHE A 42 -9.27 -5.18 19.15
C PHE A 42 -10.71 -5.01 19.66
N ASN A 43 -11.28 -3.81 19.52
CA ASN A 43 -12.61 -3.46 20.00
C ASN A 43 -13.73 -3.74 18.99
N SER A 44 -13.46 -4.43 17.88
CA SER A 44 -14.52 -4.80 16.95
C SER A 44 -15.39 -5.89 17.56
N ALA A 45 -16.72 -5.69 17.57
CA ALA A 45 -17.68 -6.68 18.06
C ALA A 45 -17.56 -8.03 17.34
N CYS A 46 -17.10 -8.02 16.08
CA CYS A 46 -16.93 -9.23 15.27
C CYS A 46 -15.55 -9.88 15.43
N ASN A 47 -14.62 -9.34 16.23
CA ASN A 47 -13.26 -9.86 16.40
C ASN A 47 -13.21 -11.12 17.29
N GLU A 48 -14.07 -12.09 17.00
CA GLU A 48 -14.18 -13.35 17.71
C GLU A 48 -13.09 -14.34 17.29
N PRO A 49 -12.74 -15.33 18.14
CA PRO A 49 -11.78 -16.37 17.78
C PRO A 49 -12.10 -17.09 16.45
N TRP A 50 -13.39 -17.34 16.18
CA TRP A 50 -13.82 -18.00 14.95
C TRP A 50 -13.49 -17.18 13.69
N LEU A 51 -13.81 -15.87 13.69
CA LEU A 51 -13.50 -14.99 12.55
C LEU A 51 -12.00 -14.91 12.32
N ARG A 52 -11.21 -14.75 13.39
CA ARG A 52 -9.74 -14.71 13.29
C ARG A 52 -9.17 -15.97 12.66
N GLY A 53 -9.72 -17.15 13.00
CA GLY A 53 -9.33 -18.41 12.37
C GLY A 53 -9.65 -18.46 10.88
N GLN A 54 -10.85 -18.03 10.48
CA GLN A 54 -11.24 -17.97 9.06
C GLN A 54 -10.37 -16.98 8.27
N LEU A 55 -10.10 -15.81 8.82
CA LEU A 55 -9.24 -14.80 8.20
C LEU A 55 -7.80 -15.31 8.06
N ALA A 56 -7.23 -15.93 9.10
CA ALA A 56 -5.90 -16.51 9.03
C ALA A 56 -5.80 -17.57 7.91
N LYS A 57 -6.80 -18.46 7.82
CA LYS A 57 -6.87 -19.47 6.74
C LYS A 57 -6.91 -18.81 5.37
N LYS A 58 -7.83 -17.85 5.16
CA LYS A 58 -8.00 -17.18 3.86
C LYS A 58 -6.79 -16.34 3.45
N MET A 59 -6.17 -15.64 4.40
CA MET A 59 -4.93 -14.90 4.16
C MET A 59 -3.78 -15.83 3.75
N THR A 60 -3.68 -17.01 4.36
CA THR A 60 -2.67 -18.02 4.01
C THR A 60 -2.89 -18.58 2.60
N GLU A 61 -4.14 -18.95 2.28
CA GLU A 61 -4.55 -19.39 0.94
C GLU A 61 -4.25 -18.30 -0.11
N SER A 62 -4.56 -17.04 0.20
CA SER A 62 -4.30 -15.90 -0.69
C SER A 62 -2.80 -15.69 -0.91
N ALA A 63 -1.98 -15.73 0.14
CA ALA A 63 -0.53 -15.59 0.01
C ALA A 63 0.09 -16.70 -0.86
N ALA A 64 -0.40 -17.94 -0.75
CA ALA A 64 0.07 -19.06 -1.56
C ALA A 64 -0.37 -19.00 -3.03
N SER A 65 -1.41 -18.23 -3.36
CA SER A 65 -1.97 -18.16 -4.71
C SER A 65 -1.13 -17.37 -5.72
N GLY A 66 -0.15 -16.58 -5.27
CA GLY A 66 0.62 -15.65 -6.13
C GLY A 66 -0.13 -14.39 -6.56
N LEU A 67 -1.46 -14.32 -6.33
CA LEU A 67 -2.32 -13.19 -6.73
C LEU A 67 -1.90 -11.86 -6.09
N ALA A 68 -1.24 -11.90 -4.93
CA ALA A 68 -0.80 -10.69 -4.22
C ALA A 68 0.07 -9.78 -5.10
N GLY A 69 0.98 -10.33 -5.91
CA GLY A 69 1.84 -9.54 -6.79
C GLY A 69 1.05 -8.78 -7.86
N ASP A 70 0.04 -9.42 -8.45
CA ASP A 70 -0.80 -8.81 -9.48
C ASP A 70 -1.72 -7.74 -8.91
N VAL A 71 -2.30 -7.98 -7.73
CA VAL A 71 -3.11 -6.99 -7.01
C VAL A 71 -2.27 -5.77 -6.63
N ILE A 72 -1.03 -5.95 -6.15
CA ILE A 72 -0.13 -4.83 -5.86
C ILE A 72 0.13 -4.02 -7.13
N ARG A 73 0.54 -4.68 -8.23
CA ARG A 73 0.85 -3.98 -9.49
C ARG A 73 -0.34 -3.18 -10.00
N HIS A 74 -1.52 -3.79 -10.01
CA HIS A 74 -2.76 -3.13 -10.43
C HIS A 74 -3.08 -1.89 -9.58
N ASN A 75 -3.00 -2.01 -8.24
CA ASN A 75 -3.29 -0.89 -7.35
C ASN A 75 -2.26 0.24 -7.45
N LEU A 76 -1.00 -0.04 -7.80
CA LEU A 76 0.00 1.00 -8.02
C LEU A 76 -0.30 1.85 -9.25
N GLU A 77 -0.77 1.23 -10.33
CA GLU A 77 -1.20 1.98 -11.52
C GLU A 77 -2.43 2.84 -11.23
N LEU A 78 -3.41 2.30 -10.48
CA LEU A 78 -4.56 3.09 -10.03
C LEU A 78 -4.14 4.29 -9.18
N TRP A 79 -3.22 4.07 -8.23
CA TRP A 79 -2.76 5.16 -7.37
C TRP A 79 -2.01 6.24 -8.15
N LYS A 80 -1.14 5.84 -9.08
CA LYS A 80 -0.46 6.78 -10.00
C LYS A 80 -1.47 7.63 -10.78
N ALA A 81 -2.51 7.00 -11.32
CA ALA A 81 -3.58 7.71 -12.03
C ALA A 81 -4.32 8.70 -11.13
N GLN A 82 -4.60 8.34 -9.88
CA GLN A 82 -5.27 9.21 -8.90
C GLN A 82 -4.42 10.43 -8.52
N LEU A 83 -3.11 10.26 -8.32
CA LEU A 83 -2.22 11.39 -7.99
C LEU A 83 -2.08 12.40 -9.12
N LEU A 84 -2.27 11.97 -10.37
CA LEU A 84 -2.25 12.84 -11.54
C LEU A 84 -3.58 13.58 -11.75
N GLN A 85 -4.66 13.17 -11.07
CA GLN A 85 -5.91 13.91 -11.11
C GLN A 85 -5.82 15.11 -10.16
N PRO A 86 -6.20 16.33 -10.59
CA PRO A 86 -6.32 17.44 -9.68
C PRO A 86 -7.32 17.08 -8.59
N ALA A 87 -6.98 17.31 -7.32
CA ALA A 87 -7.92 17.16 -6.22
C ALA A 87 -9.11 18.06 -6.49
N SER A 88 -10.22 17.49 -6.94
CA SER A 88 -11.49 18.20 -7.05
C SER A 88 -11.85 18.67 -5.65
N ALA A 89 -11.64 19.95 -5.36
CA ALA A 89 -12.18 20.56 -4.16
C ALA A 89 -13.70 20.38 -4.26
N SER A 90 -14.29 19.55 -3.39
CA SER A 90 -15.72 19.57 -3.17
C SER A 90 -16.05 20.98 -2.68
N ALA A 91 -16.58 21.81 -3.59
CA ALA A 91 -17.17 23.08 -3.22
C ALA A 91 -18.23 22.81 -2.14
N PRO A 92 -18.26 23.57 -1.03
CA PRO A 92 -19.34 23.44 -0.08
C PRO A 92 -20.61 23.96 -0.75
N ASP A 93 -21.58 23.06 -0.95
CA ASP A 93 -22.95 23.47 -1.30
C ASP A 93 -23.47 24.41 -0.21
N LYS A 94 -24.02 25.53 -0.66
CA LYS A 94 -24.48 26.66 0.15
C LYS A 94 -25.95 26.51 0.51
#